data_AF-A0A382CYP9-F1
#
_entry.id   AF-A0A382CYP9-F1
#
_cell.length_a   1.000
_cell.length_b   1.000
_cell.length_c   1.000
_cell.angle_alpha   90.00
_cell.angle_beta   90.00
_cell.angle_gamma   90.00
#
_symmetry.space_group_name_H-M   'P 1'
#
loop_
_entity.id
_entity.type
_entity.pdbx_description
1 polymer ?
#
loop_
_entity_poly.entity_id
_entity_poly.type
_entity_poly.pdbx_seq_one_letter_code
_entity_poly.pdbx_strand_id
1 'polypeptide(L)'
;ANQVIDTIDNGIIQTPALQSSPYVFENFTYDSSKCDRDYQLVLDAFLNDLRYNGNKSTRYISSKFWVGSTPQLDGDRQPEIQTQFWIRDFINNYIFTNVDASNQSPNASSIINANKEFVGDEVAAWFDATYPGVHTQTEIDKCERDSKFNIEAIAHDIQYGGNSEVVRTAKTYWEGAALTLYPNERTYAVAVNNKIEEIINGYILTNTAWTSLQSPSVTIQTMGSGESSATAKVTSFIQTLNAVTLNGVGQLPEEVHTTSHQDPITSVQFTDDNTSESLASNRISTLSFIISDVMENGLDNLPALERNEVSSIRAVDPAGKIKHEDILLVTNTTRNTVLYNFADPSMGCEVEYDRGLTGSSHTELVEDTDFPSFLEGADTISTIFFNVDTSTHENTDSIQAFIEAGELKVRPFDFGTDAIERYRIAKPQSMIDADFEYGLQPTKWQAISTQRGYPSIYEVPGTDIDVQSVTTDASSSTQGIGASLITVNTTGPHNLGVGAPISIIGFAGSGVEGTGRATGSFVVHTIPTNKQLTYYAKAKVGTSAGAVISTKFTQMRRAAFYTGADLGEPSFSVASNGSSGAVVTSIGAIQGETVIAFTGTPPPTGAPITGTGVATGTQVTAI
;
A
#
# COMPACT_ATOMS: atom_id res chain seq x y z
N ALA A 1 -54.69 -7.96 -26.05
CA ALA A 1 -53.32 -7.84 -25.53
C ALA A 1 -52.42 -7.69 -26.75
N ASN A 2 -51.84 -6.50 -26.95
CA ASN A 2 -51.02 -6.23 -28.12
C ASN A 2 -49.66 -6.92 -27.94
N GLN A 3 -49.46 -8.03 -28.65
CA GLN A 3 -48.13 -8.62 -28.80
C GLN A 3 -47.48 -7.98 -30.02
N VAL A 4 -46.44 -7.18 -29.77
CA VAL A 4 -45.49 -6.77 -30.79
C VAL A 4 -44.57 -7.96 -31.03
N ILE A 5 -44.42 -8.36 -32.29
CA ILE A 5 -43.40 -9.32 -32.70
C ILE A 5 -42.08 -8.55 -32.74
N ASP A 6 -41.12 -8.95 -31.91
CA ASP A 6 -39.84 -8.26 -31.68
C ASP A 6 -38.75 -8.65 -32.71
N THR A 7 -39.14 -8.95 -33.95
CA THR A 7 -38.22 -9.38 -35.00
C THR A 7 -38.55 -8.75 -36.35
N ILE A 8 -37.54 -8.14 -36.97
CA ILE A 8 -37.59 -7.63 -38.34
C ILE A 8 -37.47 -8.82 -39.29
N ASP A 9 -38.45 -8.99 -40.17
CA ASP A 9 -38.43 -10.01 -41.24
C ASP A 9 -37.29 -9.66 -42.23
N ASN A 10 -36.36 -10.59 -42.46
CA ASN A 10 -35.05 -10.44 -43.13
C ASN A 10 -33.92 -9.69 -42.37
N GLY A 11 -33.98 -9.57 -41.05
CA GLY A 11 -32.78 -9.22 -40.27
C GLY A 11 -31.68 -10.27 -40.48
N ILE A 12 -30.42 -9.85 -40.65
CA ILE A 12 -29.26 -10.75 -40.78
C ILE A 12 -29.23 -11.73 -39.59
N ILE A 13 -29.58 -13.01 -39.84
CA ILE A 13 -29.73 -14.06 -38.80
C ILE A 13 -28.38 -14.72 -38.47
N GLN A 14 -27.36 -14.44 -39.26
CA GLN A 14 -25.96 -14.76 -38.96
C GLN A 14 -25.12 -13.57 -39.38
N THR A 15 -24.57 -12.84 -38.40
CA THR A 15 -23.34 -12.09 -38.65
C THR A 15 -22.38 -13.07 -39.36
N PRO A 16 -21.80 -12.70 -40.52
CA PRO A 16 -20.76 -13.51 -41.14
C PRO A 16 -19.76 -13.91 -40.06
N ALA A 17 -19.32 -15.16 -40.04
CA ALA A 17 -18.20 -15.55 -39.21
C ALA A 17 -17.09 -14.52 -39.44
N LEU A 18 -16.57 -13.91 -38.36
CA LEU A 18 -15.38 -13.07 -38.45
C LEU A 18 -14.32 -13.93 -39.16
N GLN A 19 -14.02 -13.60 -40.42
CA GLN A 19 -12.78 -14.04 -40.99
C GLN A 19 -11.73 -13.21 -40.28
N SER A 20 -11.11 -13.78 -39.24
CA SER A 20 -9.86 -13.26 -38.72
C SER A 20 -8.89 -13.19 -39.89
N SER A 21 -8.32 -12.02 -40.15
CA SER A 21 -7.22 -11.95 -41.09
C SER A 21 -6.14 -12.94 -40.67
N PRO A 22 -5.51 -13.64 -41.61
CA PRO A 22 -4.33 -14.47 -41.32
C PRO A 22 -3.14 -13.62 -40.84
N TYR A 23 -3.24 -12.29 -40.92
CA TYR A 23 -2.25 -11.38 -40.36
C TYR A 23 -2.51 -11.15 -38.87
N VAL A 24 -1.64 -11.72 -38.06
CA VAL A 24 -1.73 -11.72 -36.60
C VAL A 24 -1.67 -10.33 -35.99
N PHE A 25 -1.08 -9.34 -36.65
CA PHE A 25 -1.03 -7.95 -36.17
C PHE A 25 -2.16 -7.07 -36.73
N GLU A 26 -3.19 -7.64 -37.37
CA GLU A 26 -4.29 -6.84 -37.90
C GLU A 26 -5.07 -6.17 -36.76
N ASN A 27 -5.23 -4.84 -36.83
CA ASN A 27 -5.83 -4.00 -35.78
C ASN A 27 -5.04 -3.94 -34.45
N PHE A 28 -3.80 -4.43 -34.42
CA PHE A 28 -2.93 -4.27 -33.26
C PHE A 28 -2.59 -2.78 -33.06
N THR A 29 -2.87 -2.25 -31.87
CA THR A 29 -2.50 -0.87 -31.52
C THR A 29 -1.17 -0.86 -30.80
N TYR A 30 -0.10 -0.53 -31.54
CA TYR A 30 1.25 -0.50 -31.01
C TYR A 30 1.50 0.74 -30.12
N ASP A 31 1.88 0.50 -28.87
CA ASP A 31 2.41 1.51 -27.94
C ASP A 31 3.87 1.19 -27.65
N SER A 32 4.79 1.92 -28.32
CA SER A 32 6.22 1.67 -28.22
C SER A 32 6.74 1.80 -26.78
N SER A 33 6.20 2.74 -25.99
CA SER A 33 6.69 3.00 -24.63
C SER A 33 6.37 1.87 -23.66
N LYS A 34 5.19 1.26 -23.79
CA LYS A 34 4.79 0.10 -22.99
C LYS A 34 5.55 -1.15 -23.44
N CYS A 35 5.64 -1.35 -24.75
CA CYS A 35 6.37 -2.46 -25.35
C CYS A 35 7.83 -2.50 -24.87
N ASP A 36 8.55 -1.36 -24.97
CA ASP A 36 9.95 -1.27 -24.55
C ASP A 36 10.13 -1.58 -23.06
N ARG A 37 9.25 -1.04 -22.21
CA ARG A 37 9.29 -1.31 -20.75
C ARG A 37 9.03 -2.79 -20.45
N ASP A 38 8.01 -3.37 -21.06
CA ASP A 38 7.57 -4.73 -20.73
C ASP A 38 8.60 -5.76 -21.22
N TYR A 39 9.22 -5.54 -22.39
CA TYR A 39 10.32 -6.38 -22.85
C TYR A 39 11.62 -6.18 -22.08
N GLN A 40 11.90 -4.99 -21.53
CA GLN A 40 13.02 -4.83 -20.58
C GLN A 40 12.82 -5.74 -19.35
N LEU A 41 11.62 -5.81 -18.79
CA LEU A 41 11.33 -6.69 -17.65
C LEU A 41 11.48 -8.17 -18.00
N VAL A 42 11.09 -8.57 -19.22
CA VAL A 42 11.29 -9.95 -19.72
C VAL A 42 12.79 -10.27 -19.86
N LEU A 43 13.57 -9.35 -20.44
CA LEU A 43 15.01 -9.54 -20.60
C LEU A 43 15.75 -9.58 -19.26
N ASP A 44 15.36 -8.73 -18.31
CA ASP A 44 15.91 -8.75 -16.94
C ASP A 44 15.63 -10.08 -16.25
N ALA A 45 14.43 -10.64 -16.44
CA ALA A 45 14.07 -11.95 -15.92
C ALA A 45 14.89 -13.07 -16.55
N PHE A 46 15.07 -13.05 -17.87
CA PHE A 46 15.94 -14.00 -18.57
C PHE A 46 17.39 -13.90 -18.11
N LEU A 47 17.91 -12.69 -17.93
CA LEU A 47 19.28 -12.48 -17.47
C LEU A 47 19.50 -13.09 -16.08
N ASN A 48 18.56 -12.90 -15.15
CA ASN A 48 18.63 -13.47 -13.81
C ASN A 48 18.60 -15.01 -13.86
N ASP A 49 17.62 -15.58 -14.56
CA ASP A 49 17.40 -17.02 -14.63
C ASP A 49 18.47 -17.74 -15.47
N LEU A 50 19.10 -17.08 -16.45
CA LEU A 50 20.28 -17.58 -17.16
C LEU A 50 21.52 -17.58 -16.27
N ARG A 51 21.73 -16.50 -15.51
CA ARG A 51 22.92 -16.34 -14.66
C ARG A 51 22.95 -17.32 -13.50
N TYR A 52 21.80 -17.58 -12.91
CA TYR A 52 21.70 -18.28 -11.63
C TYR A 52 21.05 -19.66 -11.73
N ASN A 53 20.66 -20.06 -12.95
CA ASN A 53 19.79 -21.20 -13.21
C ASN A 53 18.44 -21.07 -12.45
N GLY A 54 17.45 -21.90 -12.74
CA GLY A 54 16.10 -21.76 -12.16
C GLY A 54 15.19 -20.81 -12.96
N ASN A 55 13.92 -20.70 -12.56
CA ASN A 55 12.87 -20.06 -13.37
C ASN A 55 12.09 -18.97 -12.61
N LYS A 56 12.60 -18.55 -11.45
CA LYS A 56 11.88 -17.68 -10.51
C LYS A 56 11.47 -16.37 -11.16
N SER A 57 12.38 -15.70 -11.86
CA SER A 57 12.14 -14.37 -12.43
C SER A 57 11.21 -14.45 -13.64
N THR A 58 11.45 -15.40 -14.52
CA THR A 58 10.61 -15.67 -15.71
C THR A 58 9.21 -16.06 -15.30
N ARG A 59 9.07 -16.92 -14.28
CA ARG A 59 7.78 -17.30 -13.70
C ARG A 59 7.06 -16.10 -13.08
N TYR A 60 7.79 -15.23 -12.37
CA TYR A 60 7.22 -14.03 -11.79
C TYR A 60 6.64 -13.10 -12.86
N ILE A 61 7.40 -12.77 -13.92
CA ILE A 61 6.91 -11.93 -15.01
C ILE A 61 5.75 -12.61 -15.75
N SER A 62 5.85 -13.91 -16.03
CA SER A 62 4.78 -14.68 -16.67
C SER A 62 3.47 -14.62 -15.89
N SER A 63 3.53 -14.63 -14.55
CA SER A 63 2.35 -14.52 -13.70
C SER A 63 1.60 -13.19 -13.82
N LYS A 64 2.22 -12.15 -14.39
CA LYS A 64 1.60 -10.83 -14.55
C LYS A 64 0.71 -10.70 -15.79
N PHE A 65 0.81 -11.62 -16.75
CA PHE A 65 -0.05 -11.60 -17.95
C PHE A 65 -1.51 -11.93 -17.66
N TRP A 66 -1.83 -12.43 -16.46
CA TRP A 66 -3.17 -12.83 -16.05
C TRP A 66 -3.48 -12.41 -14.61
N VAL A 67 -4.74 -12.06 -14.36
CA VAL A 67 -5.30 -11.92 -13.01
C VAL A 67 -6.44 -12.94 -12.89
N GLY A 68 -6.19 -14.04 -12.18
CA GLY A 68 -7.10 -15.18 -12.19
C GLY A 68 -7.30 -15.72 -13.60
N SER A 69 -8.54 -15.79 -14.07
CA SER A 69 -8.90 -16.20 -15.44
C SER A 69 -9.00 -15.04 -16.44
N THR A 70 -8.63 -13.82 -16.06
CA THR A 70 -8.73 -12.64 -16.93
C THR A 70 -7.36 -12.26 -17.49
N PRO A 71 -7.16 -12.26 -18.83
CA PRO A 71 -5.90 -11.82 -19.43
C PRO A 71 -5.71 -10.31 -19.22
N GLN A 72 -4.45 -9.89 -19.06
CA GLN A 72 -4.06 -8.47 -18.93
C GLN A 72 -3.60 -7.85 -20.25
N LEU A 73 -3.43 -8.68 -21.27
CA LEU A 73 -3.14 -8.29 -22.64
C LEU A 73 -4.46 -8.18 -23.41
N ASP A 74 -4.60 -7.12 -24.19
CA ASP A 74 -5.76 -6.90 -25.05
C ASP A 74 -5.67 -7.75 -26.33
N GLY A 75 -6.79 -8.01 -27.00
CA GLY A 75 -6.81 -8.74 -28.27
C GLY A 75 -6.67 -10.26 -28.14
N ASP A 76 -6.12 -10.90 -29.18
CA ASP A 76 -5.96 -12.36 -29.26
C ASP A 76 -4.62 -12.87 -28.72
N ARG A 77 -3.70 -11.96 -28.34
CA ARG A 77 -2.35 -12.19 -27.81
C ARG A 77 -1.35 -12.79 -28.80
N GLN A 78 -1.79 -13.08 -30.03
CA GLN A 78 -0.95 -13.67 -31.05
C GLN A 78 0.23 -12.75 -31.44
N PRO A 79 0.05 -11.41 -31.54
CA PRO A 79 1.17 -10.46 -31.74
C PRO A 79 2.29 -10.61 -30.72
N GLU A 80 1.95 -10.68 -29.44
CA GLU A 80 2.90 -10.75 -28.33
C GLU A 80 3.63 -12.09 -28.31
N ILE A 81 2.92 -13.19 -28.59
CA ILE A 81 3.50 -14.54 -28.69
C ILE A 81 4.49 -14.63 -29.85
N GLN A 82 4.15 -14.08 -31.03
CA GLN A 82 5.08 -14.05 -32.16
C GLN A 82 6.30 -13.20 -31.86
N THR A 83 6.11 -12.06 -31.21
CA THR A 83 7.22 -11.19 -30.79
C THR A 83 8.13 -11.92 -29.80
N GLN A 84 7.56 -12.74 -28.89
CA GLN A 84 8.31 -13.55 -27.94
C GLN A 84 9.19 -14.61 -28.65
N PHE A 85 8.66 -15.28 -29.69
CA PHE A 85 9.46 -16.20 -30.51
C PHE A 85 10.56 -15.48 -31.29
N TRP A 86 10.24 -14.31 -31.86
CA TRP A 86 11.24 -13.49 -32.53
C TRP A 86 12.40 -13.12 -31.59
N ILE A 87 12.11 -12.70 -30.35
CA ILE A 87 13.16 -12.37 -29.36
C ILE A 87 14.02 -13.59 -29.02
N ARG A 88 13.41 -14.76 -28.77
CA ARG A 88 14.14 -16.01 -28.52
C ARG A 88 15.13 -16.30 -29.65
N ASP A 89 14.67 -16.22 -30.89
CA ASP A 89 15.46 -16.57 -32.05
C ASP A 89 16.49 -15.50 -32.37
N PHE A 90 16.17 -14.23 -32.13
CA PHE A 90 17.13 -13.14 -32.22
C PHE A 90 18.29 -13.34 -31.24
N ILE A 91 18.00 -13.70 -29.99
CA ILE A 91 19.02 -14.00 -28.98
C ILE A 91 19.85 -15.22 -29.41
N ASN A 92 19.21 -16.33 -29.79
CA ASN A 92 19.89 -17.57 -30.15
C ASN A 92 20.76 -17.45 -31.39
N ASN A 93 20.28 -16.78 -32.44
CA ASN A 93 20.91 -16.80 -33.76
C ASN A 93 21.91 -15.66 -33.97
N TYR A 94 21.79 -14.55 -33.23
CA TYR A 94 22.64 -13.37 -33.40
C TYR A 94 23.40 -12.97 -32.13
N ILE A 95 22.74 -12.93 -30.97
CA ILE A 95 23.39 -12.46 -29.74
C ILE A 95 24.34 -13.52 -29.18
N PHE A 96 23.88 -14.75 -28.99
CA PHE A 96 24.66 -15.85 -28.43
C PHE A 96 25.75 -16.38 -29.35
N THR A 97 25.56 -16.24 -30.66
CA THR A 97 26.53 -16.64 -31.69
C THR A 97 27.48 -15.52 -32.08
N ASN A 98 27.27 -14.31 -31.56
CA ASN A 98 28.07 -13.14 -31.89
C ASN A 98 28.07 -12.80 -33.39
N VAL A 99 26.92 -13.01 -34.05
CA VAL A 99 26.72 -12.71 -35.47
C VAL A 99 26.07 -11.33 -35.58
N ASP A 100 26.59 -10.49 -36.48
CA ASP A 100 26.04 -9.16 -36.76
C ASP A 100 24.60 -9.25 -37.26
N ALA A 101 23.68 -8.63 -36.53
CA ALA A 101 22.26 -8.56 -36.82
C ALA A 101 21.88 -7.30 -37.64
N SER A 102 22.82 -6.76 -38.41
CA SER A 102 22.54 -5.68 -39.36
C SER A 102 21.76 -6.18 -40.58
N ASN A 103 21.01 -5.27 -41.23
CA ASN A 103 20.25 -5.60 -42.45
C ASN A 103 21.18 -6.14 -43.53
N GLN A 104 20.86 -7.34 -44.04
CA GLN A 104 21.77 -8.06 -44.92
C GLN A 104 21.79 -7.52 -46.35
N SER A 105 20.64 -7.09 -46.90
CA SER A 105 20.54 -6.65 -48.30
C SER A 105 19.48 -5.54 -48.48
N PRO A 106 19.64 -4.37 -47.83
CA PRO A 106 18.68 -3.28 -47.87
C PRO A 106 18.51 -2.65 -49.26
N ASN A 107 19.55 -2.62 -50.10
CA ASN A 107 19.43 -2.05 -51.45
C ASN A 107 18.60 -2.97 -52.35
N ALA A 108 18.86 -4.28 -52.33
CA ALA A 108 18.08 -5.26 -53.09
C ALA A 108 16.59 -5.19 -52.74
N SER A 109 16.24 -5.12 -51.45
CA SER A 109 14.85 -4.93 -51.01
C SER A 109 14.24 -3.63 -51.55
N SER A 110 14.95 -2.51 -51.45
CA SER A 110 14.48 -1.22 -51.97
C SER A 110 14.22 -1.26 -53.48
N ILE A 111 15.14 -1.87 -54.24
CA ILE A 111 15.02 -2.02 -55.70
C ILE A 111 13.83 -2.93 -56.07
N ILE A 112 13.66 -4.06 -55.36
CA ILE A 112 12.53 -4.97 -55.59
C ILE A 112 11.20 -4.28 -55.29
N ASN A 113 11.09 -3.61 -54.13
CA ASN A 113 9.88 -2.89 -53.73
C ASN A 113 9.53 -1.76 -54.70
N ALA A 114 10.53 -1.01 -55.19
CA ALA A 114 10.31 0.05 -56.18
C ALA A 114 9.82 -0.49 -57.54
N ASN A 115 10.17 -1.73 -57.89
CA ASN A 115 9.77 -2.38 -59.14
C ASN A 115 8.62 -3.39 -58.95
N LYS A 116 8.04 -3.51 -57.75
CA LYS A 116 7.01 -4.52 -57.43
C LYS A 116 5.80 -4.45 -58.36
N GLU A 117 5.25 -3.25 -58.56
CA GLU A 117 4.11 -3.03 -59.47
C GLU A 117 4.48 -3.46 -60.90
N PHE A 118 5.64 -3.00 -61.38
CA PHE A 118 6.14 -3.36 -62.70
C PHE A 118 6.30 -4.88 -62.90
N VAL A 119 6.90 -5.59 -61.93
CA VAL A 119 7.11 -7.04 -62.02
C VAL A 119 5.78 -7.78 -61.99
N GLY A 120 4.85 -7.39 -61.12
CA GLY A 120 3.51 -7.99 -61.07
C GLY A 120 2.77 -7.86 -62.40
N ASP A 121 2.71 -6.65 -62.95
CA ASP A 121 2.03 -6.35 -64.22
C ASP A 121 2.70 -7.08 -65.40
N GLU A 122 4.03 -7.17 -65.41
CA GLU A 122 4.80 -7.85 -66.45
C GLU A 122 4.57 -9.36 -66.45
N VAL A 123 4.54 -9.97 -65.26
CA VAL A 123 4.31 -11.41 -65.14
C VAL A 123 2.87 -11.75 -65.51
N ALA A 124 1.90 -10.90 -65.16
CA ALA A 124 0.52 -11.05 -65.60
C ALA A 124 0.39 -10.95 -67.14
N ALA A 125 1.03 -9.96 -67.76
CA ALA A 125 1.05 -9.81 -69.22
C ALA A 125 1.72 -10.99 -69.93
N TRP A 126 2.84 -11.49 -69.38
CA TRP A 126 3.51 -12.70 -69.88
C TRP A 126 2.63 -13.94 -69.76
N PHE A 127 1.91 -14.09 -68.65
CA PHE A 127 1.02 -15.22 -68.40
C PHE A 127 -0.15 -15.24 -69.39
N ASP A 128 -0.78 -14.09 -69.64
CA ASP A 128 -1.86 -13.93 -70.62
C ASP A 128 -1.41 -14.30 -72.05
N ALA A 129 -0.21 -13.85 -72.43
CA ALA A 129 0.37 -14.17 -73.73
C ALA A 129 0.78 -15.66 -73.87
N THR A 130 1.23 -16.29 -72.79
CA THR A 130 1.77 -17.66 -72.81
C THR A 130 0.66 -18.72 -72.73
N TYR A 131 -0.40 -18.44 -71.98
CA TYR A 131 -1.51 -19.36 -71.75
C TYR A 131 -2.85 -18.74 -72.17
N PRO A 132 -3.07 -18.51 -73.48
CA PRO A 132 -4.29 -17.86 -73.93
C PRO A 132 -5.54 -18.72 -73.62
N GLY A 133 -6.52 -18.11 -72.94
CA GLY A 133 -7.83 -18.72 -72.67
C GLY A 133 -7.89 -19.66 -71.47
N VAL A 134 -6.88 -19.67 -70.59
CA VAL A 134 -6.88 -20.50 -69.37
C VAL A 134 -7.44 -19.78 -68.13
N HIS A 135 -7.66 -18.47 -68.20
CA HIS A 135 -8.13 -17.61 -67.11
C HIS A 135 -9.14 -16.56 -67.61
N THR A 136 -9.90 -16.03 -66.67
CA THR A 136 -10.73 -14.84 -66.78
C THR A 136 -9.96 -13.60 -66.29
N GLN A 137 -10.47 -12.40 -66.59
CA GLN A 137 -9.86 -11.16 -66.10
C GLN A 137 -9.74 -11.13 -64.56
N THR A 138 -10.78 -11.60 -63.86
CA THR A 138 -10.76 -11.62 -62.39
C THR A 138 -9.74 -12.61 -61.81
N GLU A 139 -9.43 -13.69 -62.52
CA GLU A 139 -8.42 -14.67 -62.09
C GLU A 139 -7.01 -14.15 -62.31
N ILE A 140 -6.74 -13.46 -63.42
CA ILE A 140 -5.43 -12.84 -63.65
C ILE A 140 -5.18 -11.67 -62.70
N ASP A 141 -6.19 -10.86 -62.38
CA ASP A 141 -6.08 -9.77 -61.39
C ASP A 141 -5.73 -10.32 -59.98
N LYS A 142 -6.31 -11.48 -59.61
CA LYS A 142 -5.96 -12.16 -58.35
C LYS A 142 -4.55 -12.74 -58.40
N CYS A 143 -4.16 -13.34 -59.51
CA CYS A 143 -2.81 -13.90 -59.70
C CYS A 143 -1.73 -12.80 -59.61
N GLU A 144 -1.99 -11.62 -60.19
CA GLU A 144 -1.13 -10.45 -60.10
C GLU A 144 -0.98 -9.99 -58.65
N ARG A 145 -2.09 -9.86 -57.91
CA ARG A 145 -2.09 -9.52 -56.48
C ARG A 145 -1.29 -10.54 -55.66
N ASP A 146 -1.52 -11.83 -55.87
CA ASP A 146 -0.84 -12.90 -55.12
C ASP A 146 0.67 -12.94 -55.45
N SER A 147 1.03 -12.64 -56.69
CA SER A 147 2.42 -12.45 -57.11
C SER A 147 3.08 -11.27 -56.39
N LYS A 148 2.35 -10.15 -56.22
CA LYS A 148 2.83 -8.99 -55.47
C LYS A 148 3.07 -9.33 -53.99
N PHE A 149 2.22 -10.14 -53.36
CA PHE A 149 2.47 -10.63 -52.00
C PHE A 149 3.71 -11.52 -51.89
N ASN A 150 3.95 -12.41 -52.85
CA ASN A 150 5.20 -13.19 -52.90
C ASN A 150 6.43 -12.28 -53.02
N ILE A 151 6.36 -11.26 -53.89
CA ILE A 151 7.46 -10.30 -54.11
C ILE A 151 7.73 -9.49 -52.83
N GLU A 152 6.68 -9.03 -52.13
CA GLU A 152 6.82 -8.31 -50.86
C GLU A 152 7.49 -9.18 -49.78
N ALA A 153 7.05 -10.44 -49.65
CA ALA A 153 7.64 -11.39 -48.72
C ALA A 153 9.13 -11.64 -49.02
N ILE A 154 9.47 -11.84 -50.29
CA ILE A 154 10.87 -12.00 -50.74
C ILE A 154 11.69 -10.75 -50.43
N ALA A 155 11.18 -9.55 -50.72
CA ALA A 155 11.88 -8.30 -50.46
C ALA A 155 12.16 -8.12 -48.95
N HIS A 156 11.17 -8.44 -48.11
CA HIS A 156 11.29 -8.39 -46.66
C HIS A 156 12.39 -9.32 -46.13
N ASP A 157 12.32 -10.62 -46.46
CA ASP A 157 13.28 -11.62 -45.97
C ASP A 157 14.69 -11.44 -46.58
N ILE A 158 14.82 -10.79 -47.74
CA ILE A 158 16.13 -10.37 -48.27
C ILE A 158 16.74 -9.26 -47.42
N GLN A 159 15.95 -8.25 -47.06
CA GLN A 159 16.40 -7.10 -46.26
C GLN A 159 16.87 -7.53 -44.88
N TYR A 160 15.98 -8.23 -44.18
CA TYR A 160 16.17 -8.57 -42.79
C TYR A 160 16.70 -10.01 -42.60
N GLY A 161 17.08 -10.72 -43.67
CA GLY A 161 17.47 -12.13 -43.54
C GLY A 161 16.32 -13.03 -43.08
N GLY A 162 16.62 -14.29 -42.76
CA GLY A 162 15.59 -15.26 -42.37
C GLY A 162 14.71 -15.73 -43.53
N ASN A 163 13.55 -16.30 -43.22
CA ASN A 163 12.57 -16.79 -44.20
C ASN A 163 11.10 -16.65 -43.72
N SER A 164 10.85 -15.85 -42.68
CA SER A 164 9.56 -15.82 -41.98
C SER A 164 8.41 -15.32 -42.84
N GLU A 165 8.60 -14.27 -43.65
CA GLU A 165 7.52 -13.75 -44.49
C GLU A 165 7.24 -14.65 -45.70
N VAL A 166 8.27 -15.27 -46.26
CA VAL A 166 8.14 -16.28 -47.33
C VAL A 166 7.41 -17.51 -46.80
N VAL A 167 7.77 -17.99 -45.62
CA VAL A 167 7.08 -19.10 -44.93
C VAL A 167 5.63 -18.74 -44.63
N ARG A 168 5.36 -17.53 -44.11
CA ARG A 168 4.00 -17.03 -43.84
C ARG A 168 3.15 -16.99 -45.11
N THR A 169 3.69 -16.42 -46.17
CA THR A 169 3.00 -16.30 -47.47
C THR A 169 2.76 -17.69 -48.08
N ALA A 170 3.74 -18.59 -48.00
CA ALA A 170 3.62 -19.97 -48.46
C ALA A 170 2.53 -20.75 -47.72
N LYS A 171 2.35 -20.51 -46.40
CA LYS A 171 1.26 -21.12 -45.60
C LYS A 171 -0.13 -20.73 -46.12
N THR A 172 -0.31 -19.53 -46.68
CA THR A 172 -1.62 -19.07 -47.18
C THR A 172 -2.16 -19.87 -48.38
N TYR A 173 -1.30 -20.60 -49.08
CA TYR A 173 -1.71 -21.52 -50.16
C TYR A 173 -2.42 -22.79 -49.66
N TRP A 174 -2.47 -23.00 -48.34
CA TRP A 174 -3.01 -24.21 -47.72
C TRP A 174 -3.85 -23.88 -46.48
N GLU A 175 -5.04 -24.47 -46.38
CA GLU A 175 -5.84 -24.50 -45.15
C GLU A 175 -5.70 -25.90 -44.52
N GLY A 176 -4.73 -26.05 -43.61
CA GLY A 176 -4.38 -27.36 -43.04
C GLY A 176 -3.76 -28.29 -44.11
N ALA A 177 -4.40 -29.44 -44.36
CA ALA A 177 -3.98 -30.38 -45.42
C ALA A 177 -4.71 -30.14 -46.77
N ALA A 178 -5.66 -29.20 -46.80
CA ALA A 178 -6.43 -28.88 -48.00
C ALA A 178 -5.75 -27.74 -48.76
N LEU A 179 -5.49 -27.97 -50.05
CA LEU A 179 -4.99 -26.96 -50.96
C LEU A 179 -6.12 -25.98 -51.32
N THR A 180 -5.87 -24.68 -51.27
CA THR A 180 -6.86 -23.65 -51.66
C THR A 180 -6.92 -23.43 -53.18
N LEU A 181 -5.90 -23.88 -53.91
CA LEU A 181 -5.77 -23.81 -55.37
C LEU A 181 -6.36 -25.04 -56.07
N TYR A 182 -6.98 -24.85 -57.24
CA TYR A 182 -7.47 -25.94 -58.06
C TYR A 182 -6.29 -26.73 -58.70
N PRO A 183 -6.44 -28.04 -59.01
CA PRO A 183 -5.34 -28.90 -59.44
C PRO A 183 -4.52 -28.40 -60.65
N ASN A 184 -5.14 -27.67 -61.57
CA ASN A 184 -4.49 -27.13 -62.76
C ASN A 184 -3.76 -25.79 -62.50
N GLU A 185 -4.14 -25.06 -61.45
CA GLU A 185 -3.58 -23.75 -61.10
C GLU A 185 -2.19 -23.84 -60.48
N ARG A 186 -1.85 -24.99 -59.90
CA ARG A 186 -0.55 -25.22 -59.23
C ARG A 186 0.64 -25.09 -60.18
N THR A 187 0.51 -25.68 -61.37
CA THR A 187 1.56 -25.65 -62.39
C THR A 187 1.75 -24.23 -62.92
N TYR A 188 0.65 -23.47 -63.02
CA TYR A 188 0.67 -22.07 -63.43
C TYR A 188 1.30 -21.17 -62.36
N ALA A 189 0.95 -21.35 -61.09
CA ALA A 189 1.56 -20.61 -59.97
C ALA A 189 3.09 -20.83 -59.91
N VAL A 190 3.55 -22.07 -60.11
CA VAL A 190 4.99 -22.38 -60.19
C VAL A 190 5.65 -21.70 -61.39
N ALA A 191 5.00 -21.71 -62.55
CA ALA A 191 5.52 -21.04 -63.74
C ALA A 191 5.62 -19.51 -63.55
N VAL A 192 4.63 -18.91 -62.91
CA VAL A 192 4.59 -17.49 -62.52
C VAL A 192 5.74 -17.17 -61.56
N ASN A 193 5.94 -17.96 -60.50
CA ASN A 193 7.05 -17.79 -59.56
C ASN A 193 8.42 -17.90 -60.23
N ASN A 194 8.61 -18.86 -61.15
CA ASN A 194 9.84 -18.97 -61.92
C ASN A 194 10.06 -17.76 -62.84
N LYS A 195 8.98 -17.16 -63.37
CA LYS A 195 9.08 -15.94 -64.17
C LYS A 195 9.44 -14.72 -63.32
N ILE A 196 8.90 -14.63 -62.10
CA ILE A 196 9.30 -13.62 -61.10
C ILE A 196 10.80 -13.74 -60.82
N GLU A 197 11.31 -14.95 -60.58
CA GLU A 197 12.75 -15.20 -60.37
C GLU A 197 13.58 -14.71 -61.56
N GLU A 198 13.19 -15.05 -62.79
CA GLU A 198 13.89 -14.63 -64.01
C GLU A 198 13.99 -13.11 -64.12
N ILE A 199 12.87 -12.40 -63.92
CA ILE A 199 12.83 -10.93 -64.02
C ILE A 199 13.66 -10.30 -62.90
N ILE A 200 13.48 -10.74 -61.65
CA ILE A 200 14.17 -10.16 -60.50
C ILE A 200 15.69 -10.41 -60.59
N ASN A 201 16.12 -11.66 -60.75
CA ASN A 201 17.54 -12.02 -60.74
C ASN A 201 18.25 -11.63 -62.03
N GLY A 202 17.56 -11.71 -63.18
CA GLY A 202 18.16 -11.44 -64.48
C GLY A 202 18.26 -9.96 -64.81
N TYR A 203 17.33 -9.13 -64.32
CA TYR A 203 17.15 -7.77 -64.83
C TYR A 203 17.04 -6.71 -63.73
N ILE A 204 16.20 -6.94 -62.71
CA ILE A 204 15.98 -5.93 -61.65
C ILE A 204 17.22 -5.79 -60.76
N LEU A 205 17.74 -6.88 -60.20
CA LEU A 205 18.91 -6.84 -59.31
C LEU A 205 20.23 -6.57 -60.05
N THR A 206 20.31 -6.90 -61.34
CA THR A 206 21.50 -6.66 -62.17
C THR A 206 21.50 -5.31 -62.88
N ASN A 207 20.41 -4.54 -62.77
CA ASN A 207 20.19 -3.30 -63.52
C ASN A 207 20.29 -3.49 -65.04
N THR A 208 19.82 -4.63 -65.54
CA THR A 208 19.82 -4.93 -66.98
C THR A 208 18.48 -4.50 -67.58
N ALA A 209 18.52 -3.89 -68.77
CA ALA A 209 17.32 -3.44 -69.45
C ALA A 209 16.37 -4.60 -69.77
N TRP A 210 15.09 -4.46 -69.41
CA TRP A 210 14.01 -5.40 -69.76
C TRP A 210 13.17 -4.87 -70.92
N THR A 211 12.68 -5.76 -71.77
CA THR A 211 11.74 -5.41 -72.86
C THR A 211 10.33 -5.81 -72.43
N SER A 212 9.51 -4.82 -72.05
CA SER A 212 8.17 -5.06 -71.49
C SER A 212 7.19 -5.62 -72.53
N LEU A 213 6.36 -6.57 -72.09
CA LEU A 213 5.20 -7.12 -72.80
C LEU A 213 3.88 -6.40 -72.47
N GLN A 214 3.90 -5.41 -71.58
CA GLN A 214 2.71 -4.68 -71.13
C GLN A 214 2.15 -3.73 -72.20
N SER A 215 0.84 -3.48 -72.12
CA SER A 215 0.14 -2.52 -72.98
C SER A 215 -0.94 -1.75 -72.19
N PRO A 216 -0.76 -0.44 -71.93
CA PRO A 216 0.40 0.40 -72.25
C PRO A 216 1.63 0.08 -71.37
N SER A 217 2.84 0.28 -71.89
CA SER A 217 4.08 -0.01 -71.18
C SER A 217 4.25 0.85 -69.92
N VAL A 218 4.41 0.22 -68.75
CA VAL A 218 4.82 0.90 -67.51
C VAL A 218 6.34 1.09 -67.52
N THR A 219 6.81 2.23 -67.01
CA THR A 219 8.25 2.54 -66.93
C THR A 219 8.96 1.78 -65.81
N ILE A 220 10.11 1.18 -66.13
CA ILE A 220 11.07 0.59 -65.19
C ILE A 220 11.66 1.68 -64.30
N GLN A 221 11.78 1.43 -62.99
CA GLN A 221 12.52 2.29 -62.07
C GLN A 221 14.00 1.85 -62.06
N THR A 222 14.87 2.64 -62.70
CA THR A 222 16.31 2.34 -62.80
C THR A 222 17.02 2.71 -61.49
N MET A 223 17.08 1.76 -60.56
CA MET A 223 17.69 1.94 -59.23
C MET A 223 18.87 0.97 -59.10
N GLY A 224 20.11 1.48 -59.10
CA GLY A 224 21.31 0.76 -58.65
C GLY A 224 21.47 -0.69 -59.13
N SER A 225 22.29 -1.48 -58.46
CA SER A 225 22.30 -2.95 -58.55
C SER A 225 22.16 -3.51 -57.14
N GLY A 226 21.56 -4.68 -56.99
CA GLY A 226 21.42 -5.36 -55.70
C GLY A 226 22.74 -5.92 -55.17
N GLU A 227 22.77 -6.25 -53.89
CA GLU A 227 23.92 -6.90 -53.25
C GLU A 227 24.19 -8.30 -53.83
N SER A 228 25.45 -8.75 -53.78
CA SER A 228 25.90 -10.00 -54.41
C SER A 228 25.23 -11.28 -53.88
N SER A 229 24.73 -11.27 -52.63
CA SER A 229 24.00 -12.40 -52.03
C SER A 229 22.50 -12.41 -52.36
N ALA A 230 21.95 -11.32 -52.89
CA ALA A 230 20.49 -11.17 -53.06
C ALA A 230 19.92 -12.17 -54.07
N THR A 231 20.62 -12.41 -55.19
CA THR A 231 20.12 -13.30 -56.25
C THR A 231 19.99 -14.76 -55.79
N ALA A 232 20.98 -15.26 -55.04
CA ALA A 232 20.94 -16.60 -54.48
C ALA A 232 19.79 -16.76 -53.45
N LYS A 233 19.50 -15.72 -52.67
CA LYS A 233 18.37 -15.70 -51.73
C LYS A 233 17.02 -15.73 -52.45
N VAL A 234 16.83 -14.90 -53.49
CA VAL A 234 15.61 -14.91 -54.32
C VAL A 234 15.37 -16.32 -54.87
N THR A 235 16.39 -16.98 -55.43
CA THR A 235 16.29 -18.34 -55.93
C THR A 235 15.87 -19.32 -54.84
N SER A 236 16.48 -19.24 -53.65
CA SER A 236 16.11 -20.10 -52.52
C SER A 236 14.65 -19.89 -52.09
N PHE A 237 14.20 -18.65 -51.98
CA PHE A 237 12.83 -18.32 -51.55
C PHE A 237 11.77 -18.75 -52.57
N ILE A 238 12.04 -18.56 -53.86
CA ILE A 238 11.17 -19.05 -54.94
C ILE A 238 11.11 -20.58 -54.94
N GLN A 239 12.23 -21.27 -54.70
CA GLN A 239 12.25 -22.72 -54.54
C GLN A 239 11.38 -23.17 -53.35
N THR A 240 11.43 -22.46 -52.21
CA THR A 240 10.54 -22.73 -51.07
C THR A 240 9.07 -22.53 -51.43
N LEU A 241 8.70 -21.40 -52.04
CA LEU A 241 7.33 -21.13 -52.48
C LEU A 241 6.82 -22.21 -53.44
N ASN A 242 7.64 -22.61 -54.41
CA ASN A 242 7.30 -23.65 -55.38
C ASN A 242 7.19 -25.03 -54.75
N ALA A 243 8.10 -25.40 -53.84
CA ALA A 243 8.06 -26.68 -53.13
C ALA A 243 6.78 -26.82 -52.30
N VAL A 244 6.38 -25.78 -51.58
CA VAL A 244 5.14 -25.75 -50.78
C VAL A 244 3.91 -25.76 -51.68
N THR A 245 3.92 -25.01 -52.79
CA THR A 245 2.83 -25.00 -53.78
C THR A 245 2.60 -26.40 -54.37
N LEU A 246 3.65 -27.17 -54.63
CA LEU A 246 3.58 -28.50 -55.27
C LEU A 246 3.40 -29.69 -54.31
N ASN A 247 3.91 -29.60 -53.09
CA ASN A 247 4.00 -30.76 -52.21
C ASN A 247 3.38 -30.53 -50.82
N GLY A 248 2.91 -29.33 -50.53
CA GLY A 248 2.23 -29.01 -49.28
C GLY A 248 3.12 -28.43 -48.18
N VAL A 249 2.46 -28.08 -47.07
CA VAL A 249 3.08 -27.45 -45.90
C VAL A 249 4.20 -28.27 -45.26
N GLY A 250 4.26 -29.59 -45.52
CA GLY A 250 5.37 -30.45 -45.10
C GLY A 250 6.70 -30.18 -45.81
N GLN A 251 6.75 -29.24 -46.77
CA GLN A 251 8.00 -28.76 -47.38
C GLN A 251 8.43 -27.39 -46.84
N LEU A 252 7.72 -26.84 -45.85
CA LEU A 252 8.15 -25.60 -45.22
C LEU A 252 9.49 -25.85 -44.50
N PRO A 253 10.52 -25.02 -44.73
CA PRO A 253 11.73 -25.04 -43.92
C PRO A 253 11.40 -24.61 -42.48
N GLU A 254 12.31 -24.89 -41.56
CA GLU A 254 12.26 -24.29 -40.23
C GLU A 254 12.27 -22.76 -40.37
N GLU A 255 11.38 -22.10 -39.61
CA GLU A 255 11.23 -20.66 -39.66
C GLU A 255 12.46 -20.01 -39.00
N VAL A 256 13.22 -19.24 -39.79
CA VAL A 256 14.38 -18.50 -39.34
C VAL A 256 13.98 -17.04 -39.29
N HIS A 257 13.99 -16.48 -38.09
CA HIS A 257 13.59 -15.11 -37.86
C HIS A 257 14.71 -14.11 -38.19
N THR A 258 14.27 -12.87 -38.41
CA THR A 258 15.01 -11.80 -39.07
C THR A 258 16.09 -11.13 -38.19
N THR A 259 16.92 -10.32 -38.82
CA THR A 259 17.88 -9.38 -38.24
C THR A 259 17.15 -8.17 -37.63
N SER A 260 17.90 -7.19 -37.11
CA SER A 260 17.30 -6.03 -36.45
C SER A 260 16.39 -5.23 -37.39
N HIS A 261 15.17 -4.93 -36.94
CA HIS A 261 14.19 -4.08 -37.64
C HIS A 261 14.25 -2.60 -37.19
N GLN A 262 15.31 -2.17 -36.49
CA GLN A 262 15.39 -0.78 -35.99
C GLN A 262 15.47 0.24 -37.14
N ASP A 263 14.51 1.16 -37.19
CA ASP A 263 14.50 2.30 -38.11
C ASP A 263 13.92 3.58 -37.44
N PRO A 264 14.70 4.66 -37.25
CA PRO A 264 16.15 4.73 -37.46
C PRO A 264 16.90 3.93 -36.38
N ILE A 265 18.10 3.45 -36.71
CA ILE A 265 18.95 2.74 -35.76
C ILE A 265 19.32 3.67 -34.59
N THR A 266 18.85 3.36 -33.38
CA THR A 266 19.14 4.13 -32.16
C THR A 266 20.25 3.51 -31.32
N SER A 267 20.49 2.20 -31.50
CA SER A 267 21.47 1.42 -30.74
C SER A 267 22.10 0.36 -31.63
N VAL A 268 23.38 0.07 -31.42
CA VAL A 268 24.08 -0.98 -32.17
C VAL A 268 24.28 -2.21 -31.29
N GLN A 269 24.27 -3.39 -31.92
CA GLN A 269 24.65 -4.64 -31.26
C GLN A 269 26.08 -4.54 -30.75
N PHE A 270 26.33 -5.10 -29.57
CA PHE A 270 27.68 -5.28 -29.04
C PHE A 270 28.20 -6.67 -29.44
N THR A 271 29.40 -6.70 -30.03
CA THR A 271 30.10 -7.92 -30.43
C THR A 271 31.52 -7.90 -29.87
N ASP A 272 31.93 -8.98 -29.21
CA ASP A 272 33.23 -9.11 -28.52
C ASP A 272 33.99 -10.41 -28.84
N ASP A 273 33.64 -11.08 -29.94
CA ASP A 273 34.12 -12.40 -30.38
C ASP A 273 33.88 -13.57 -29.39
N ASN A 274 33.19 -13.37 -28.26
CA ASN A 274 32.79 -14.43 -27.35
C ASN A 274 31.39 -14.97 -27.71
N THR A 275 31.25 -16.28 -27.82
CA THR A 275 29.94 -16.94 -27.96
C THR A 275 29.43 -17.37 -26.59
N SER A 276 28.11 -17.49 -26.44
CA SER A 276 27.48 -18.01 -25.21
C SER A 276 27.93 -19.45 -24.90
N GLU A 277 27.75 -19.88 -23.65
CA GLU A 277 27.96 -21.28 -23.26
C GLU A 277 26.98 -22.23 -23.98
N SER A 278 27.37 -23.49 -24.15
CA SER A 278 26.65 -24.47 -24.99
C SER A 278 25.21 -24.79 -24.56
N LEU A 279 24.82 -24.49 -23.33
CA LEU A 279 23.47 -24.73 -22.80
C LEU A 279 22.60 -23.47 -22.75
N ALA A 280 23.18 -22.28 -22.96
CA ALA A 280 22.45 -21.02 -22.88
C ALA A 280 21.29 -20.96 -23.88
N SER A 281 21.51 -21.45 -25.11
CA SER A 281 20.48 -21.49 -26.16
C SER A 281 19.27 -22.37 -25.82
N ASN A 282 19.51 -23.53 -25.21
CA ASN A 282 18.42 -24.39 -24.74
C ASN A 282 17.68 -23.72 -23.58
N ARG A 283 18.42 -23.06 -22.67
CA ARG A 283 17.83 -22.40 -21.51
C ARG A 283 16.94 -21.23 -21.93
N ILE A 284 17.40 -20.34 -22.81
CA ILE A 284 16.57 -19.22 -23.29
C ILE A 284 15.32 -19.72 -24.02
N SER A 285 15.43 -20.84 -24.76
CA SER A 285 14.28 -21.46 -25.42
C SER A 285 13.26 -21.99 -24.42
N THR A 286 13.71 -22.62 -23.33
CA THR A 286 12.82 -23.04 -22.22
C THR A 286 12.17 -21.84 -21.54
N LEU A 287 12.94 -20.81 -21.18
CA LEU A 287 12.41 -19.62 -20.49
C LEU A 287 11.42 -18.85 -21.37
N SER A 288 11.73 -18.70 -22.65
CA SER A 288 10.81 -18.09 -23.63
C SER A 288 9.54 -18.91 -23.82
N PHE A 289 9.63 -20.25 -23.78
CA PHE A 289 8.46 -21.11 -23.89
C PHE A 289 7.51 -20.93 -22.71
N ILE A 290 8.04 -20.82 -21.47
CA ILE A 290 7.24 -20.55 -20.27
C ILE A 290 6.39 -19.28 -20.45
N ILE A 291 7.01 -18.22 -20.95
CA ILE A 291 6.32 -16.95 -21.21
C ILE A 291 5.21 -17.13 -22.25
N SER A 292 5.51 -17.73 -23.41
CA SER A 292 4.51 -17.92 -24.48
C SER A 292 3.36 -18.84 -24.06
N ASP A 293 3.66 -19.90 -23.30
CA ASP A 293 2.68 -20.89 -22.86
C ASP A 293 1.70 -20.28 -21.85
N VAL A 294 2.20 -19.48 -20.90
CA VAL A 294 1.35 -18.74 -19.96
C VAL A 294 0.54 -17.65 -20.66
N MET A 295 1.09 -16.94 -21.66
CA MET A 295 0.33 -15.96 -22.44
C MET A 295 -0.87 -16.59 -23.15
N GLU A 296 -0.67 -17.75 -23.80
CA GLU A 296 -1.70 -18.45 -24.55
C GLU A 296 -2.73 -19.12 -23.62
N ASN A 297 -2.24 -19.91 -22.67
CA ASN A 297 -3.03 -20.89 -21.93
C ASN A 297 -3.33 -20.51 -20.46
N GLY A 298 -2.83 -19.37 -19.97
CA GLY A 298 -3.14 -18.87 -18.63
C GLY A 298 -2.29 -19.43 -17.50
N LEU A 299 -2.64 -19.04 -16.27
CA LEU A 299 -1.85 -19.32 -15.05
C LEU A 299 -1.74 -20.80 -14.69
N ASP A 300 -2.63 -21.65 -15.19
CA ASP A 300 -2.57 -23.10 -14.95
C ASP A 300 -1.35 -23.76 -15.61
N ASN A 301 -0.75 -23.09 -16.61
CA ASN A 301 0.45 -23.54 -17.30
C ASN A 301 1.73 -22.93 -16.71
N LEU A 302 1.61 -22.21 -15.60
CA LEU A 302 2.76 -21.68 -14.89
C LEU A 302 3.55 -22.85 -14.27
N PRO A 303 4.82 -23.07 -14.66
CA PRO A 303 5.58 -24.23 -14.18
C PRO A 303 5.85 -24.16 -12.68
N ALA A 304 6.22 -25.31 -12.12
CA ALA A 304 6.72 -25.38 -10.74
C ALA A 304 7.91 -24.43 -10.55
N LEU A 305 7.97 -23.78 -9.39
CA LEU A 305 9.07 -22.89 -9.06
C LEU A 305 10.38 -23.69 -8.95
N GLU A 306 11.29 -23.44 -9.87
CA GLU A 306 12.68 -23.84 -9.79
C GLU A 306 13.46 -22.67 -9.18
N ARG A 307 13.88 -22.83 -7.92
CA ARG A 307 14.71 -21.82 -7.26
C ARG A 307 16.09 -21.79 -7.92
N ASN A 308 16.70 -20.61 -7.89
CA ASN A 308 18.05 -20.40 -8.39
C ASN A 308 19.04 -21.35 -7.70
N GLU A 309 19.98 -21.91 -8.46
CA GLU A 309 21.02 -22.82 -7.95
C GLU A 309 22.19 -22.06 -7.30
N VAL A 310 21.87 -20.93 -6.67
CA VAL A 310 22.82 -20.09 -5.97
C VAL A 310 22.87 -20.52 -4.52
N SER A 311 24.09 -20.62 -4.01
CA SER A 311 24.42 -20.81 -2.60
C SER A 311 23.66 -19.79 -1.76
N SER A 312 22.59 -20.25 -1.10
CA SER A 312 21.73 -19.39 -0.31
C SER A 312 21.26 -20.08 0.95
N ILE A 313 21.00 -19.28 1.97
CA ILE A 313 20.31 -19.72 3.17
C ILE A 313 19.04 -18.89 3.33
N ARG A 314 17.99 -19.52 3.84
CA ARG A 314 16.75 -18.84 4.19
C ARG A 314 16.65 -18.77 5.70
N ALA A 315 16.30 -17.61 6.23
CA ALA A 315 16.14 -17.39 7.65
C ALA A 315 14.97 -16.44 7.93
N VAL A 316 14.36 -16.62 9.09
CA VAL A 316 13.24 -15.82 9.58
C VAL A 316 13.61 -15.28 10.95
N ASP A 317 13.44 -13.99 11.16
CA ASP A 317 13.64 -13.35 12.46
C ASP A 317 12.30 -12.82 13.00
N PRO A 318 11.85 -13.26 14.19
CA PRO A 318 10.66 -12.73 14.85
C PRO A 318 10.70 -11.22 15.12
N ALA A 319 11.88 -10.58 15.06
CA ALA A 319 12.02 -9.13 15.18
C ALA A 319 11.82 -8.38 13.85
N GLY A 320 11.65 -9.09 12.72
CA GLY A 320 11.39 -8.54 11.41
C GLY A 320 12.35 -9.07 10.32
N LYS A 321 12.63 -8.26 9.31
CA LYS A 321 13.52 -8.65 8.21
C LYS A 321 15.00 -8.61 8.62
N ILE A 322 15.78 -9.61 8.23
CA ILE A 322 17.24 -9.66 8.45
C ILE A 322 17.90 -8.80 7.39
N LYS A 323 18.41 -7.62 7.74
CA LYS A 323 19.04 -6.75 6.75
C LYS A 323 20.48 -7.16 6.50
N HIS A 324 21.01 -6.83 5.32
CA HIS A 324 22.42 -7.03 4.99
C HIS A 324 23.36 -6.37 6.03
N GLU A 325 23.02 -5.17 6.51
CA GLU A 325 23.80 -4.43 7.52
C GLU A 325 23.89 -5.13 8.88
N ASP A 326 22.95 -6.02 9.19
CA ASP A 326 22.88 -6.72 10.47
C ASP A 326 23.65 -8.05 10.43
N ILE A 327 24.09 -8.54 9.26
CA ILE A 327 24.79 -9.82 9.15
C ILE A 327 26.28 -9.59 9.43
N LEU A 328 26.83 -10.32 10.40
CA LEU A 328 28.25 -10.20 10.77
C LEU A 328 29.09 -11.33 10.14
N LEU A 329 28.65 -12.58 10.33
CA LEU A 329 29.44 -13.75 9.95
C LEU A 329 28.52 -14.92 9.65
N VAL A 330 28.75 -15.62 8.55
CA VAL A 330 28.10 -16.90 8.26
C VAL A 330 29.16 -17.95 7.96
N THR A 331 29.08 -19.10 8.62
CA THR A 331 30.04 -20.19 8.48
C THR A 331 29.33 -21.52 8.31
N ASN A 332 29.86 -22.38 7.45
CA ASN A 332 29.54 -23.80 7.44
C ASN A 332 30.38 -24.49 8.53
N THR A 333 29.74 -24.88 9.62
CA THR A 333 30.41 -25.50 10.77
C THR A 333 30.79 -26.95 10.51
N THR A 334 30.13 -27.64 9.57
CA THR A 334 30.48 -29.02 9.19
C THR A 334 31.81 -29.07 8.46
N ARG A 335 32.00 -28.14 7.51
CA ARG A 335 33.21 -28.06 6.68
C ARG A 335 34.25 -27.06 7.18
N ASN A 336 33.91 -26.30 8.22
CA ASN A 336 34.73 -25.24 8.81
C ASN A 336 35.16 -24.19 7.76
N THR A 337 34.23 -23.78 6.90
CA THR A 337 34.43 -22.77 5.87
C THR A 337 33.59 -21.53 6.15
N VAL A 338 34.15 -20.36 5.89
CA VAL A 338 33.44 -19.08 6.01
C VAL A 338 32.68 -18.82 4.71
N LEU A 339 31.39 -18.54 4.81
CA LEU A 339 30.48 -18.26 3.70
C LEU A 339 30.27 -16.76 3.48
N TYR A 340 30.27 -15.99 4.56
CA TYR A 340 30.16 -14.53 4.54
C TYR A 340 30.90 -13.93 5.73
N ASN A 341 31.60 -12.82 5.50
CA ASN A 341 32.25 -12.05 6.56
C ASN A 341 32.15 -10.56 6.24
N PHE A 342 31.55 -9.78 7.14
CA PHE A 342 31.36 -8.33 6.95
C PHE A 342 32.67 -7.56 6.71
N ALA A 343 33.80 -8.09 7.19
CA ALA A 343 35.12 -7.46 7.05
C ALA A 343 35.83 -7.80 5.72
N ASP A 344 35.36 -8.79 4.95
CA ASP A 344 36.01 -9.25 3.72
C ASP A 344 35.15 -8.90 2.47
N PRO A 345 35.58 -7.94 1.63
CA PRO A 345 34.83 -7.54 0.44
C PRO A 345 34.73 -8.65 -0.62
N SER A 346 35.57 -9.68 -0.56
CA SER A 346 35.51 -10.83 -1.48
C SER A 346 34.44 -11.86 -1.08
N MET A 347 34.00 -11.85 0.19
CA MET A 347 32.99 -12.76 0.75
C MET A 347 31.68 -12.01 1.05
N GLY A 348 31.23 -11.21 0.09
CA GLY A 348 29.96 -10.47 0.18
C GLY A 348 28.73 -11.38 0.10
N CYS A 349 27.57 -10.80 0.41
CA CYS A 349 26.27 -11.43 0.24
C CYS A 349 25.22 -10.44 -0.25
N GLU A 350 24.17 -10.95 -0.88
CA GLU A 350 22.96 -10.20 -1.23
C GLU A 350 21.77 -10.77 -0.43
N VAL A 351 20.84 -9.91 -0.01
CA VAL A 351 19.68 -10.35 0.79
C VAL A 351 18.39 -9.97 0.09
N GLU A 352 17.58 -10.97 -0.23
CA GLU A 352 16.22 -10.80 -0.74
C GLU A 352 15.19 -11.06 0.37
N TYR A 353 14.04 -10.39 0.26
CA TYR A 353 12.94 -10.51 1.21
C TYR A 353 11.70 -11.04 0.50
N ASP A 354 11.14 -12.11 1.04
CA ASP A 354 9.87 -12.68 0.59
C ASP A 354 8.82 -12.51 1.69
N ARG A 355 7.64 -11.99 1.34
CA ARG A 355 6.50 -11.84 2.26
C ARG A 355 5.45 -12.95 2.09
N GLY A 356 5.75 -13.96 1.25
CA GLY A 356 4.79 -14.99 0.84
C GLY A 356 3.58 -14.42 0.09
N LEU A 357 3.75 -13.25 -0.55
CA LEU A 357 2.69 -12.63 -1.32
C LEU A 357 2.67 -13.23 -2.73
N THR A 358 1.54 -13.82 -3.11
CA THR A 358 1.32 -14.32 -4.47
C THR A 358 0.20 -13.56 -5.17
N GLY A 359 0.10 -13.73 -6.49
CA GLY A 359 -0.86 -13.03 -7.34
C GLY A 359 -0.39 -11.65 -7.82
N SER A 360 -1.05 -11.15 -8.86
CA SER A 360 -0.80 -9.84 -9.48
C SER A 360 -1.12 -8.66 -8.55
N SER A 361 -2.08 -8.83 -7.62
CA SER A 361 -2.48 -7.83 -6.63
C SER A 361 -1.64 -7.80 -5.34
N HIS A 362 -0.71 -8.75 -5.15
CA HIS A 362 0.08 -8.90 -3.91
C HIS A 362 -0.80 -8.86 -2.64
N THR A 363 -1.98 -9.47 -2.70
CA THR A 363 -2.95 -9.48 -1.58
C THR A 363 -3.14 -10.88 -1.01
N GLU A 364 -2.79 -11.93 -1.76
CA GLU A 364 -2.94 -13.32 -1.33
C GLU A 364 -1.66 -13.80 -0.65
N LEU A 365 -1.81 -14.27 0.59
CA LEU A 365 -0.71 -14.81 1.40
C LEU A 365 -0.67 -16.32 1.21
N VAL A 366 0.48 -16.84 0.82
CA VAL A 366 0.74 -18.27 0.70
C VAL A 366 1.77 -18.67 1.76
N GLU A 367 1.45 -19.73 2.50
CA GLU A 367 2.35 -20.32 3.47
C GLU A 367 3.56 -20.94 2.76
N ASP A 368 4.77 -20.66 3.27
CA ASP A 368 5.99 -21.27 2.77
C ASP A 368 6.16 -22.66 3.40
N THR A 369 6.60 -23.63 2.59
CA THR A 369 6.80 -25.01 3.05
C THR A 369 7.86 -25.15 4.12
N ASP A 370 8.91 -24.32 4.07
CA ASP A 370 10.05 -24.38 5.00
C ASP A 370 9.76 -23.63 6.29
N PHE A 371 8.93 -22.58 6.22
CA PHE A 371 8.56 -21.74 7.36
C PHE A 371 7.04 -21.55 7.48
N PRO A 372 6.24 -22.57 7.82
CA PRO A 372 4.77 -22.45 7.82
C PRO A 372 4.21 -21.33 8.70
N SER A 373 4.88 -21.02 9.82
CA SER A 373 4.42 -20.04 10.82
C SER A 373 5.03 -18.64 10.67
N PHE A 374 5.73 -18.32 9.57
CA PHE A 374 6.42 -17.03 9.44
C PHE A 374 5.47 -15.82 9.47
N LEU A 375 4.22 -16.01 9.01
CA LEU A 375 3.15 -15.01 9.01
C LEU A 375 2.62 -14.67 10.41
N GLU A 376 2.97 -15.47 11.43
CA GLU A 376 2.48 -15.26 12.80
C GLU A 376 3.39 -14.35 13.64
N GLY A 377 4.55 -13.92 13.11
CA GLY A 377 5.45 -13.07 13.90
C GLY A 377 6.57 -12.32 13.15
N ALA A 378 7.06 -12.82 12.01
CA ALA A 378 8.20 -12.21 11.31
C ALA A 378 7.80 -11.45 10.03
N ASP A 379 6.61 -11.75 9.47
CA ASP A 379 6.04 -11.21 8.22
C ASP A 379 6.90 -11.36 6.95
N THR A 380 8.17 -11.76 7.08
CA THR A 380 9.18 -11.80 6.02
C THR A 380 10.13 -12.98 6.19
N ILE A 381 10.43 -13.66 5.09
CA ILE A 381 11.51 -14.64 4.96
C ILE A 381 12.67 -13.95 4.26
N SER A 382 13.83 -13.92 4.91
CA SER A 382 15.05 -13.34 4.34
C SER A 382 15.89 -14.43 3.71
N THR A 383 16.22 -14.30 2.42
CA THR A 383 17.11 -15.22 1.70
C THR A 383 18.45 -14.53 1.48
N ILE A 384 19.51 -15.10 2.03
CA ILE A 384 20.87 -14.57 1.97
C ILE A 384 21.62 -15.38 0.91
N PHE A 385 22.03 -14.72 -0.17
CA PHE A 385 22.82 -15.29 -1.27
C PHE A 385 24.30 -15.01 -1.05
N PHE A 386 25.14 -16.04 -1.17
CA PHE A 386 26.58 -15.93 -0.97
C PHE A 386 27.33 -15.82 -2.28
N ASN A 387 28.41 -15.03 -2.29
CA ASN A 387 29.33 -14.95 -3.44
C ASN A 387 30.39 -16.05 -3.44
N VAL A 388 30.48 -16.84 -2.36
CA VAL A 388 31.47 -17.91 -2.20
C VAL A 388 31.01 -19.17 -2.95
N ASP A 389 31.94 -19.83 -3.64
CA ASP A 389 31.69 -21.14 -4.26
C ASP A 389 31.40 -22.20 -3.20
N THR A 390 30.17 -22.74 -3.21
CA THR A 390 29.76 -23.83 -2.32
C THR A 390 29.56 -25.16 -3.04
N SER A 391 30.17 -25.37 -4.21
CA SER A 391 30.06 -26.61 -5.00
C SER A 391 30.48 -27.87 -4.24
N THR A 392 31.29 -27.72 -3.18
CA THR A 392 31.72 -28.83 -2.31
C THR A 392 30.83 -29.02 -1.08
N HIS A 393 29.85 -28.15 -0.85
CA HIS A 393 28.96 -28.14 0.32
C HIS A 393 27.69 -28.96 0.05
N GLU A 394 27.11 -29.53 1.11
CA GLU A 394 25.95 -30.42 1.01
C GLU A 394 24.74 -29.83 1.74
N ASN A 395 23.53 -30.21 1.33
CA ASN A 395 22.28 -29.76 1.96
C ASN A 395 22.08 -30.27 3.41
N THR A 396 22.96 -31.18 3.87
CA THR A 396 22.99 -31.69 5.25
C THR A 396 23.97 -30.94 6.14
N ASP A 397 24.67 -29.93 5.60
CA ASP A 397 25.65 -29.17 6.35
C ASP A 397 25.02 -28.26 7.38
N SER A 398 25.66 -28.19 8.55
CA SER A 398 25.27 -27.26 9.60
C SER A 398 25.87 -25.89 9.32
N ILE A 399 25.00 -24.88 9.25
CA ILE A 399 25.38 -23.48 9.08
C ILE A 399 25.16 -22.74 10.40
N GLN A 400 26.11 -21.87 10.74
CA GLN A 400 25.99 -20.92 11.85
C GLN A 400 26.06 -19.50 11.30
N ALA A 401 25.08 -18.67 11.65
CA ALA A 401 25.03 -17.27 11.28
C ALA A 401 25.01 -16.40 12.55
N PHE A 402 25.78 -15.33 12.55
CA PHE A 402 25.79 -14.29 13.56
C PHE A 402 25.15 -13.05 12.96
N ILE A 403 23.99 -12.69 13.49
CA ILE A 403 23.20 -11.54 13.08
C ILE A 403 23.13 -10.61 14.29
N GLU A 404 23.47 -9.34 14.09
CA GLU A 404 23.36 -8.29 15.08
C GLU A 404 21.89 -7.97 15.33
N ALA A 405 21.52 -7.90 16.60
CA ALA A 405 20.19 -7.45 17.02
C ALA A 405 20.30 -6.00 17.50
N GLY A 406 19.39 -5.13 17.03
CA GLY A 406 19.34 -3.72 17.47
C GLY A 406 19.07 -3.52 18.96
N GLU A 407 18.68 -4.57 19.68
CA GLU A 407 18.48 -4.56 21.13
C GLU A 407 19.31 -5.65 21.81
N LEU A 408 20.19 -5.25 22.73
CA LEU A 408 20.85 -6.18 23.65
C LEU A 408 19.86 -6.61 24.74
N LYS A 409 19.17 -7.73 24.53
CA LYS A 409 18.30 -8.33 25.55
C LYS A 409 19.13 -9.01 26.63
N VAL A 410 19.58 -8.24 27.64
CA VAL A 410 20.19 -8.82 28.83
C VAL A 410 19.10 -9.37 29.74
N ARG A 411 19.04 -10.70 29.88
CA ARG A 411 18.16 -11.30 30.89
C ARG A 411 18.77 -11.08 32.28
N PRO A 412 17.98 -10.67 33.29
CA PRO A 412 18.50 -10.49 34.64
C PRO A 412 19.16 -11.72 35.27
N PHE A 413 18.91 -12.93 34.75
CA PHE A 413 19.50 -14.17 35.26
C PHE A 413 21.01 -14.28 35.01
N ASP A 414 21.53 -13.67 33.93
CA ASP A 414 22.92 -13.86 33.46
C ASP A 414 23.96 -13.19 34.38
N PHE A 415 23.55 -12.16 35.12
CA PHE A 415 24.34 -11.52 36.18
C PHE A 415 23.74 -11.73 37.58
N GLY A 416 22.46 -12.08 37.65
CA GLY A 416 21.67 -12.06 38.87
C GLY A 416 21.43 -13.42 39.51
N THR A 417 22.02 -14.52 39.04
CA THR A 417 21.91 -15.85 39.67
C THR A 417 23.26 -16.56 39.82
N ASP A 418 23.40 -17.37 40.87
CA ASP A 418 24.57 -18.19 41.18
C ASP A 418 24.47 -19.58 40.55
N ALA A 419 25.57 -20.36 40.51
CA ALA A 419 25.70 -21.66 39.84
C ALA A 419 24.75 -22.78 40.32
N ILE A 420 23.89 -22.50 41.30
CA ILE A 420 22.83 -23.38 41.84
C ILE A 420 21.45 -22.68 41.73
N GLU A 421 21.28 -21.83 40.71
CA GLU A 421 20.03 -21.13 40.37
C GLU A 421 19.45 -20.23 41.47
N ARG A 422 20.31 -19.71 42.36
CA ARG A 422 19.90 -18.77 43.41
C ARG A 422 20.13 -17.34 42.97
N TYR A 423 19.15 -16.46 43.14
CA TYR A 423 19.31 -15.04 42.85
C TYR A 423 20.47 -14.44 43.70
N ARG A 424 21.49 -13.88 43.03
CA ARG A 424 22.56 -13.04 43.61
C ARG A 424 22.08 -11.63 43.96
N ILE A 425 20.89 -11.28 43.49
CA ILE A 425 20.13 -10.10 43.91
C ILE A 425 19.04 -10.52 44.90
N ALA A 426 18.72 -9.65 45.86
CA ALA A 426 17.56 -9.89 46.72
C ALA A 426 16.30 -9.94 45.85
N LYS A 427 15.49 -11.01 45.98
CA LYS A 427 14.17 -11.06 45.34
C LYS A 427 13.41 -9.80 45.76
N PRO A 428 12.76 -9.05 44.85
CA PRO A 428 11.85 -8.00 45.24
C PRO A 428 10.68 -8.66 45.97
N GLN A 429 10.78 -8.74 47.29
CA GLN A 429 9.62 -8.87 48.15
C GLN A 429 8.82 -7.60 47.88
N SER A 430 7.55 -7.75 47.53
CA SER A 430 6.63 -6.62 47.53
C SER A 430 6.58 -6.08 48.97
N MET A 431 7.47 -5.15 49.27
CA MET A 431 7.56 -4.38 50.48
C MET A 431 7.75 -2.93 50.04
N ILE A 432 6.60 -2.33 49.71
CA ILE A 432 6.35 -0.89 49.74
C ILE A 432 7.18 -0.07 48.74
N ASP A 433 6.49 0.37 47.69
CA ASP A 433 6.87 1.50 46.85
C ASP A 433 6.79 2.78 47.71
N ALA A 434 7.93 3.13 48.32
CA ALA A 434 8.15 4.44 48.92
C ALA A 434 9.49 4.95 48.39
N ASP A 435 9.42 5.41 47.16
CA ASP A 435 10.27 6.48 46.69
C ASP A 435 10.45 7.56 47.76
N PHE A 436 11.72 7.85 47.96
CA PHE A 436 12.26 8.61 49.06
C PHE A 436 11.93 10.10 48.92
N GLU A 437 11.00 10.61 49.72
CA GLU A 437 10.90 12.04 50.02
C GLU A 437 10.40 12.23 51.45
N TYR A 438 11.36 12.37 52.39
CA TYR A 438 11.08 12.68 53.78
C TYR A 438 10.80 14.18 53.95
N GLY A 439 9.54 14.55 53.72
CA GLY A 439 8.93 15.79 54.19
C GLY A 439 7.43 15.57 54.41
N LEU A 440 6.85 16.15 55.47
CA LEU A 440 5.40 16.22 55.66
C LEU A 440 4.82 17.13 54.56
N GLN A 441 4.59 16.57 53.37
CA GLN A 441 3.88 17.28 52.32
C GLN A 441 2.37 17.34 52.67
N PRO A 442 1.72 18.51 52.56
CA PRO A 442 0.31 18.71 52.94
C PRO A 442 -0.70 17.83 52.20
N THR A 443 -0.28 17.10 51.16
CA THR A 443 -1.15 16.41 50.19
C THR A 443 -1.01 14.90 50.19
N LYS A 444 -0.22 14.28 51.08
CA LYS A 444 -0.06 12.82 51.10
C LYS A 444 -1.25 12.14 51.81
N TRP A 445 -2.14 11.56 51.01
CA TRP A 445 -3.16 10.53 51.30
C TRP A 445 -3.59 10.34 52.77
N GLN A 446 -4.42 11.25 53.28
CA GLN A 446 -5.34 10.98 54.39
C GLN A 446 -6.77 11.42 54.02
N ALA A 447 -7.74 10.64 54.50
CA ALA A 447 -9.18 10.66 54.25
C ALA A 447 -9.73 11.78 53.33
N ILE A 448 -9.87 11.49 52.03
CA ILE A 448 -10.74 12.26 51.14
C ILE A 448 -12.18 12.15 51.66
N SER A 449 -12.79 13.29 51.98
CA SER A 449 -14.22 13.36 52.26
C SER A 449 -14.93 13.89 51.01
N THR A 450 -15.68 13.02 50.34
CA THR A 450 -16.50 13.40 49.20
C THR A 450 -17.89 13.84 49.67
N GLN A 451 -18.37 14.96 49.16
CA GLN A 451 -19.76 15.38 49.35
C GLN A 451 -20.46 15.31 47.99
N ARG A 452 -21.47 14.44 47.90
CA ARG A 452 -22.18 14.12 46.63
C ARG A 452 -21.24 13.64 45.50
N GLY A 453 -20.17 12.93 45.86
CA GLY A 453 -19.20 12.36 44.90
C GLY A 453 -18.04 13.28 44.51
N TYR A 454 -18.03 14.54 44.95
CA TYR A 454 -16.92 15.47 44.71
C TYR A 454 -16.00 15.56 45.94
N PRO A 455 -14.66 15.42 45.79
CA PRO A 455 -13.71 15.69 46.86
C PRO A 455 -13.87 17.14 47.33
N SER A 456 -14.23 17.32 48.60
CA SER A 456 -14.61 18.63 49.13
C SER A 456 -13.63 19.12 50.19
N ILE A 457 -13.35 18.27 51.19
CA ILE A 457 -12.54 18.61 52.35
C ILE A 457 -11.43 17.55 52.52
N TYR A 458 -10.21 18.01 52.83
CA TYR A 458 -9.09 17.17 53.29
C TYR A 458 -8.55 17.65 54.63
N GLU A 459 -8.05 16.73 55.45
CA GLU A 459 -7.46 17.03 56.76
C GLU A 459 -6.04 17.58 56.59
N VAL A 460 -5.68 18.64 57.34
CA VAL A 460 -4.34 19.24 57.28
C VAL A 460 -3.44 18.60 58.34
N PRO A 461 -2.35 17.89 57.96
CA PRO A 461 -1.48 17.20 58.91
C PRO A 461 -0.89 18.14 59.97
N GLY A 462 -0.78 17.67 61.21
CA GLY A 462 -0.12 18.38 62.31
C GLY A 462 -0.90 19.56 62.90
N THR A 463 -2.22 19.64 62.65
CA THR A 463 -3.09 20.73 63.10
C THR A 463 -4.14 20.29 64.14
N ASP A 464 -3.74 19.44 65.08
CA ASP A 464 -4.60 18.97 66.16
C ASP A 464 -5.05 20.12 67.08
N ILE A 465 -6.33 20.13 67.44
CA ILE A 465 -6.94 21.06 68.40
C ILE A 465 -7.50 20.23 69.56
N ASP A 466 -7.01 20.51 70.78
CA ASP A 466 -7.45 19.81 71.98
C ASP A 466 -8.91 20.11 72.32
N VAL A 467 -9.74 19.08 72.32
CA VAL A 467 -11.17 19.16 72.64
C VAL A 467 -11.39 18.81 74.11
N GLN A 468 -12.03 19.73 74.85
CA GLN A 468 -12.42 19.53 76.24
C GLN A 468 -13.71 18.72 76.35
N SER A 469 -14.75 19.08 75.58
CA SER A 469 -16.02 18.34 75.55
C SER A 469 -16.80 18.62 74.26
N VAL A 470 -17.63 17.68 73.87
CA VAL A 470 -18.57 17.85 72.74
C VAL A 470 -19.98 17.49 73.22
N THR A 471 -20.95 18.36 72.98
CA THR A 471 -22.36 18.16 73.36
C THR A 471 -23.30 18.27 72.17
N THR A 472 -24.42 17.55 72.23
CA THR A 472 -25.50 17.62 71.23
C THR A 472 -26.71 18.36 71.79
N ASP A 473 -27.40 19.14 70.96
CA ASP A 473 -28.70 19.73 71.30
C ASP A 473 -29.88 18.76 71.09
N ALA A 474 -29.62 17.54 70.58
CA ALA A 474 -30.60 16.53 70.20
C ALA A 474 -31.71 17.05 69.26
N SER A 475 -31.39 18.03 68.41
CA SER A 475 -32.31 18.74 67.53
C SER A 475 -33.44 19.44 68.29
N SER A 476 -33.20 19.87 69.53
CA SER A 476 -34.21 20.55 70.38
C SER A 476 -34.72 21.85 69.76
N SER A 477 -33.84 22.60 69.09
CA SER A 477 -34.16 23.84 68.38
C SER A 477 -35.18 23.66 67.24
N THR A 478 -35.28 22.45 66.70
CA THR A 478 -36.19 22.09 65.59
C THR A 478 -37.30 21.14 66.03
N GLN A 479 -37.64 21.12 67.33
CA GLN A 479 -38.65 20.22 67.93
C GLN A 479 -38.40 18.73 67.66
N GLY A 480 -37.12 18.35 67.56
CA GLY A 480 -36.69 16.97 67.37
C GLY A 480 -36.66 16.48 65.92
N ILE A 481 -36.93 17.36 64.94
CA ILE A 481 -36.96 17.06 63.51
C ILE A 481 -35.73 17.69 62.82
N GLY A 482 -34.90 16.91 62.15
CA GLY A 482 -33.71 17.41 61.43
C GLY A 482 -32.38 17.17 62.14
N ALA A 483 -31.31 17.76 61.60
CA ALA A 483 -29.94 17.61 62.10
C ALA A 483 -29.75 18.24 63.49
N SER A 484 -28.98 17.57 64.35
CA SER A 484 -28.63 18.15 65.66
C SER A 484 -27.48 19.14 65.52
N LEU A 485 -27.55 20.23 66.28
CA LEU A 485 -26.46 21.17 66.44
C LEU A 485 -25.48 20.61 67.48
N ILE A 486 -24.23 20.44 67.07
CA ILE A 486 -23.15 19.95 67.91
C ILE A 486 -22.31 21.12 68.38
N THR A 487 -22.07 21.20 69.69
CA THR A 487 -21.23 22.23 70.32
C THR A 487 -19.92 21.59 70.77
N VAL A 488 -18.80 22.13 70.29
CA VAL A 488 -17.44 21.69 70.64
C VAL A 488 -16.82 22.74 71.55
N ASN A 489 -16.42 22.33 72.76
CA ASN A 489 -15.61 23.12 73.67
C ASN A 489 -14.16 22.67 73.58
N THR A 490 -13.25 23.60 73.32
CA THR A 490 -11.81 23.37 73.18
C THR A 490 -11.06 23.84 74.42
N THR A 491 -9.91 23.24 74.71
CA THR A 491 -9.11 23.54 75.91
C THR A 491 -8.49 24.95 75.83
N GLY A 492 -7.98 25.31 74.65
CA GLY A 492 -7.41 26.63 74.32
C GLY A 492 -8.11 27.30 73.14
N PRO A 493 -7.75 28.54 72.76
CA PRO A 493 -8.34 29.21 71.61
C PRO A 493 -8.12 28.43 70.30
N HIS A 494 -9.18 28.16 69.54
CA HIS A 494 -9.10 27.31 68.34
C HIS A 494 -8.66 28.05 67.06
N ASN A 495 -8.72 29.38 67.04
CA ASN A 495 -8.30 30.23 65.90
C ASN A 495 -8.92 29.82 64.53
N LEU A 496 -10.18 29.39 64.54
CA LEU A 496 -10.95 29.09 63.34
C LEU A 496 -11.95 30.21 63.07
N GLY A 497 -12.33 30.42 61.81
CA GLY A 497 -13.44 31.29 61.41
C GLY A 497 -14.74 30.52 61.19
N VAL A 498 -15.87 31.22 61.10
CA VAL A 498 -17.11 30.63 60.55
C VAL A 498 -16.83 30.23 59.10
N GLY A 499 -17.39 29.10 58.64
CA GLY A 499 -17.08 28.56 57.30
C GLY A 499 -15.80 27.73 57.23
N ALA A 500 -14.95 27.72 58.26
CA ALA A 500 -13.74 26.91 58.27
C ALA A 500 -14.06 25.40 58.34
N PRO A 501 -13.41 24.55 57.51
CA PRO A 501 -13.59 23.12 57.57
C PRO A 501 -12.79 22.48 58.72
N ILE A 502 -13.38 21.48 59.36
CA ILE A 502 -12.81 20.72 60.48
C ILE A 502 -13.02 19.22 60.27
N SER A 503 -12.14 18.42 60.85
CA SER A 503 -12.29 16.96 60.98
C SER A 503 -12.42 16.62 62.46
N ILE A 504 -13.47 15.90 62.87
CA ILE A 504 -13.66 15.49 64.26
C ILE A 504 -14.12 14.04 64.35
N ILE A 505 -13.41 13.25 65.16
CA ILE A 505 -13.61 11.80 65.29
C ILE A 505 -13.53 11.35 66.75
N GLY A 506 -13.88 10.09 67.00
CA GLY A 506 -13.70 9.47 68.32
C GLY A 506 -14.88 9.61 69.28
N PHE A 507 -16.12 9.58 68.77
CA PHE A 507 -17.34 9.58 69.59
C PHE A 507 -17.89 8.17 69.89
N ALA A 508 -17.28 7.14 69.32
CA ALA A 508 -17.65 5.75 69.57
C ALA A 508 -17.42 5.40 71.04
N GLY A 509 -18.43 4.84 71.71
CA GLY A 509 -18.38 4.48 73.13
C GLY A 509 -18.87 5.54 74.12
N SER A 510 -19.44 6.66 73.66
CA SER A 510 -20.05 7.69 74.52
C SER A 510 -21.40 7.30 75.14
N GLY A 511 -22.04 6.22 74.68
CA GLY A 511 -23.36 5.77 75.16
C GLY A 511 -24.55 6.58 74.64
N VAL A 512 -24.33 7.57 73.79
CA VAL A 512 -25.38 8.38 73.16
C VAL A 512 -25.70 7.81 71.77
N GLU A 513 -26.99 7.67 71.45
CA GLU A 513 -27.43 7.13 70.16
C GLU A 513 -27.09 8.06 68.98
N GLY A 514 -26.66 7.49 67.86
CA GLY A 514 -26.45 8.23 66.61
C GLY A 514 -25.16 9.03 66.51
N THR A 515 -24.19 8.86 67.42
CA THR A 515 -22.90 9.59 67.46
C THR A 515 -22.04 9.44 66.20
N GLY A 516 -22.23 8.37 65.42
CA GLY A 516 -21.62 8.22 64.10
C GLY A 516 -22.01 9.33 63.11
N ARG A 517 -23.18 9.98 63.29
CA ARG A 517 -23.65 11.10 62.45
C ARG A 517 -22.98 12.43 62.78
N ALA A 518 -22.39 12.55 63.97
CA ALA A 518 -21.57 13.69 64.37
C ALA A 518 -20.08 13.50 64.04
N THR A 519 -19.67 12.31 63.58
CA THR A 519 -18.27 11.99 63.25
C THR A 519 -17.95 12.27 61.77
N GLY A 520 -16.78 12.85 61.50
CA GLY A 520 -16.26 13.08 60.15
C GLY A 520 -15.86 14.54 59.90
N SER A 521 -15.91 14.95 58.63
CA SER A 521 -15.58 16.30 58.18
C SER A 521 -16.82 17.20 58.18
N PHE A 522 -16.70 18.39 58.77
CA PHE A 522 -17.78 19.36 58.90
C PHE A 522 -17.26 20.78 58.69
N VAL A 523 -18.18 21.72 58.59
CA VAL A 523 -17.89 23.15 58.49
C VAL A 523 -18.38 23.85 59.76
N VAL A 524 -17.58 24.77 60.28
CA VAL A 524 -17.94 25.58 61.44
C VAL A 524 -19.14 26.47 61.10
N HIS A 525 -20.24 26.30 61.82
CA HIS A 525 -21.48 27.06 61.64
C HIS A 525 -21.47 28.39 62.41
N THR A 526 -21.09 28.38 63.69
CA THR A 526 -20.95 29.59 64.50
C THR A 526 -19.80 29.44 65.49
N ILE A 527 -19.28 30.57 65.97
CA ILE A 527 -18.24 30.64 67.02
C ILE A 527 -18.78 31.51 68.15
N PRO A 528 -19.49 30.92 69.13
CA PRO A 528 -20.00 31.67 70.27
C PRO A 528 -18.90 32.32 71.11
N THR A 529 -17.75 31.66 71.26
CA THR A 529 -16.55 32.19 71.94
C THR A 529 -15.29 31.67 71.26
N ASN A 530 -14.12 32.25 71.51
CA ASN A 530 -12.86 31.75 70.93
C ASN A 530 -12.44 30.33 71.38
N LYS A 531 -13.17 29.72 72.32
CA LYS A 531 -13.00 28.32 72.77
C LYS A 531 -14.18 27.43 72.42
N GLN A 532 -15.24 27.96 71.81
CA GLN A 532 -16.46 27.24 71.51
C GLN A 532 -16.85 27.45 70.05
N LEU A 533 -17.09 26.35 69.35
CA LEU A 533 -17.60 26.36 67.99
C LEU A 533 -18.77 25.39 67.87
N THR A 534 -19.64 25.62 66.89
CA THR A 534 -20.77 24.74 66.60
C THR A 534 -20.75 24.25 65.16
N TYR A 535 -21.22 23.04 64.91
CA TYR A 535 -21.48 22.51 63.56
C TYR A 535 -22.73 21.65 63.53
N TYR A 536 -23.33 21.45 62.35
CA TYR A 536 -24.49 20.56 62.20
C TYR A 536 -24.05 19.12 61.93
N ALA A 537 -24.60 18.16 62.69
CA ALA A 537 -24.43 16.74 62.40
C ALA A 537 -25.18 16.33 61.11
N LYS A 538 -24.86 15.14 60.57
CA LYS A 538 -25.53 14.63 59.36
C LYS A 538 -27.02 14.32 59.55
N ALA A 539 -27.45 14.08 60.79
CA ALA A 539 -28.84 13.83 61.21
C ALA A 539 -28.95 13.97 62.74
N LYS A 540 -30.10 13.64 63.32
CA LYS A 540 -30.32 13.68 64.77
C LYS A 540 -29.30 12.81 65.55
N VAL A 541 -28.74 13.36 66.63
CA VAL A 541 -27.78 12.73 67.55
C VAL A 541 -28.27 12.88 68.98
N GLY A 542 -28.52 11.77 69.66
CA GLY A 542 -29.07 11.74 71.01
C GLY A 542 -30.57 12.07 71.10
N THR A 543 -31.10 11.92 72.31
CA THR A 543 -32.52 12.16 72.64
C THR A 543 -32.72 13.29 73.65
N SER A 544 -31.66 13.72 74.34
CA SER A 544 -31.66 14.81 75.32
C SER A 544 -30.67 15.91 74.92
N ALA A 545 -31.10 17.17 75.03
CA ALA A 545 -30.22 18.32 74.86
C ALA A 545 -29.15 18.34 75.96
N GLY A 546 -27.90 18.69 75.59
CA GLY A 546 -26.77 18.77 76.51
C GLY A 546 -26.04 17.45 76.77
N ALA A 547 -26.45 16.34 76.14
CA ALA A 547 -25.75 15.06 76.27
C ALA A 547 -24.30 15.16 75.74
N VAL A 548 -23.34 14.70 76.53
CA VAL A 548 -21.91 14.71 76.17
C VAL A 548 -21.60 13.52 75.28
N ILE A 549 -21.07 13.78 74.08
CA ILE A 549 -20.72 12.75 73.08
C ILE A 549 -19.21 12.53 72.93
N SER A 550 -18.38 13.39 73.54
CA SER A 550 -16.92 13.23 73.55
C SER A 550 -16.46 12.06 74.42
N THR A 551 -15.39 11.38 74.00
CA THR A 551 -14.71 10.30 74.73
C THR A 551 -13.23 10.63 74.91
N LYS A 552 -12.46 9.75 75.58
CA LYS A 552 -10.99 9.90 75.69
C LYS A 552 -10.25 9.83 74.35
N PHE A 553 -10.92 9.37 73.29
CA PHE A 553 -10.37 9.26 71.94
C PHE A 553 -10.86 10.39 71.02
N THR A 554 -11.56 11.40 71.56
CA THR A 554 -12.01 12.53 70.74
C THR A 554 -10.82 13.33 70.26
N GLN A 555 -10.70 13.43 68.94
CA GLN A 555 -9.65 14.18 68.26
C GLN A 555 -10.30 15.12 67.25
N MET A 556 -9.85 16.37 67.22
CA MET A 556 -10.25 17.36 66.23
C MET A 556 -9.02 17.93 65.54
N ARG A 557 -9.08 18.10 64.23
CA ARG A 557 -8.03 18.70 63.41
C ARG A 557 -8.59 19.74 62.47
N ARG A 558 -7.73 20.67 62.05
CA ARG A 558 -8.08 21.60 60.98
C ARG A 558 -8.15 20.84 59.66
N ALA A 559 -9.10 21.23 58.83
CA ALA A 559 -9.20 20.74 57.47
C ALA A 559 -9.08 21.92 56.50
N ALA A 560 -8.99 21.63 55.21
CA ALA A 560 -8.98 22.62 54.13
C ALA A 560 -9.86 22.12 52.97
N PHE A 561 -10.38 23.06 52.17
CA PHE A 561 -11.12 22.73 50.95
C PHE A 561 -10.16 22.38 49.81
N TYR A 562 -10.58 21.45 48.95
CA TYR A 562 -9.93 21.29 47.64
C TYR A 562 -10.13 22.55 46.79
N THR A 563 -9.18 22.84 45.90
CA THR A 563 -9.26 23.98 44.98
C THR A 563 -10.57 23.96 44.19
N GLY A 564 -11.39 25.00 44.33
CA GLY A 564 -12.72 25.10 43.69
C GLY A 564 -13.89 24.52 44.49
N ALA A 565 -13.65 23.96 45.68
CA ALA A 565 -14.69 23.51 46.62
C ALA A 565 -14.95 24.51 47.77
N ASP A 566 -14.38 25.72 47.68
CA ASP A 566 -14.48 26.74 48.71
C ASP A 566 -15.92 27.26 48.85
N LEU A 567 -16.32 27.55 50.09
CA LEU A 567 -17.59 28.20 50.37
C LEU A 567 -17.39 29.70 50.16
N GLY A 568 -18.19 30.29 49.26
CA GLY A 568 -18.18 31.75 49.13
C GLY A 568 -18.59 32.41 50.45
N GLU A 569 -17.95 33.52 50.79
CA GLU A 569 -18.28 34.37 51.94
C GLU A 569 -19.10 35.59 51.45
N PRO A 570 -20.41 35.44 51.15
CA PRO A 570 -21.19 36.56 50.66
C PRO A 570 -21.38 37.58 51.78
N SER A 571 -20.78 38.75 51.62
CA SER A 571 -21.12 39.91 52.43
C SER A 571 -22.25 40.67 51.75
N PHE A 572 -23.38 40.82 52.45
CA PHE A 572 -24.46 41.70 52.03
C PHE A 572 -24.30 43.00 52.80
N SER A 573 -24.14 44.12 52.10
CA SER A 573 -24.26 45.44 52.72
C SER A 573 -25.56 46.09 52.23
N VAL A 574 -26.37 46.57 53.17
CA VAL A 574 -27.55 47.36 52.86
C VAL A 574 -27.10 48.82 52.84
N ALA A 575 -27.07 49.45 51.66
CA ALA A 575 -26.53 50.80 51.47
C ALA A 575 -27.36 51.90 52.17
N SER A 576 -28.65 51.68 52.39
CA SER A 576 -29.53 52.55 53.19
C SER A 576 -30.79 51.78 53.56
N ASN A 577 -31.23 51.87 54.82
CA ASN A 577 -32.43 51.20 55.31
C ASN A 577 -33.69 52.09 55.23
N GLY A 578 -33.67 53.09 54.34
CA GLY A 578 -34.66 54.16 54.30
C GLY A 578 -34.46 55.21 55.40
N SER A 579 -35.13 56.35 55.25
CA SER A 579 -35.18 57.42 56.25
C SER A 579 -36.59 57.47 56.85
N SER A 580 -36.69 57.67 58.16
CA SER A 580 -37.96 57.83 58.87
C SER A 580 -38.02 59.21 59.52
N GLY A 581 -39.06 59.97 59.21
CA GLY A 581 -39.28 61.33 59.70
C GLY A 581 -40.40 62.03 58.94
N ALA A 582 -40.84 63.17 59.46
CA ALA A 582 -41.79 64.05 58.79
C ALA A 582 -41.13 65.41 58.55
N VAL A 583 -41.29 65.95 57.35
CA VAL A 583 -40.95 67.33 57.04
C VAL A 583 -42.24 68.13 56.94
N VAL A 584 -42.23 69.35 57.47
CA VAL A 584 -43.38 70.25 57.41
C VAL A 584 -43.02 71.40 56.49
N THR A 585 -43.91 71.77 55.58
CA THR A 585 -43.69 72.91 54.70
C THR A 585 -43.71 74.20 55.53
N SER A 586 -42.67 75.02 55.39
CA SER A 586 -42.52 76.26 56.19
C SER A 586 -43.40 77.40 55.68
N ILE A 587 -43.93 77.27 54.46
CA ILE A 587 -44.95 78.14 53.86
C ILE A 587 -45.87 77.28 52.97
N GLY A 588 -47.10 77.73 52.70
CA GLY A 588 -48.00 77.02 51.79
C GLY A 588 -47.42 76.96 50.37
N ALA A 589 -47.24 75.77 49.82
CA ALA A 589 -46.80 75.57 48.44
C ALA A 589 -47.99 75.77 47.46
N ILE A 590 -47.73 76.37 46.31
CA ILE A 590 -48.73 76.58 45.26
C ILE A 590 -48.95 75.24 44.53
N GLN A 591 -50.19 74.95 44.14
CA GLN A 591 -50.53 73.72 43.42
C GLN A 591 -49.77 73.63 42.09
N GLY A 592 -48.98 72.57 41.90
CA GLY A 592 -48.20 72.32 40.68
C GLY A 592 -46.69 72.56 40.79
N GLU A 593 -46.22 73.13 41.90
CA GLU A 593 -44.79 73.33 42.15
C GLU A 593 -44.06 72.02 42.50
N THR A 594 -42.84 71.85 41.99
CA THR A 594 -41.98 70.67 42.23
C THR A 594 -40.89 70.92 43.27
N VAL A 595 -40.71 72.18 43.71
CA VAL A 595 -39.75 72.57 44.74
C VAL A 595 -40.50 73.12 45.94
N ILE A 596 -40.34 72.49 47.10
CA ILE A 596 -41.03 72.85 48.33
C ILE A 596 -40.05 73.30 49.41
N ALA A 597 -40.33 74.42 50.06
CA ALA A 597 -39.59 74.84 51.24
C ALA A 597 -40.10 74.05 52.45
N PHE A 598 -39.19 73.40 53.18
CA PHE A 598 -39.53 72.61 54.36
C PHE A 598 -38.64 72.94 55.55
N THR A 599 -39.11 72.58 56.73
CA THR A 599 -38.34 72.58 57.98
C THR A 599 -38.26 71.16 58.53
N GLY A 600 -37.07 70.76 58.99
CA GLY A 600 -36.76 69.41 59.47
C GLY A 600 -35.45 68.88 58.88
N THR A 601 -35.11 67.63 59.19
CA THR A 601 -33.93 66.97 58.61
C THR A 601 -34.19 66.64 57.14
N PRO A 602 -33.32 67.06 56.20
CA PRO A 602 -33.50 66.80 54.78
C PRO A 602 -33.54 65.29 54.47
N PRO A 603 -34.60 64.78 53.80
CA PRO A 603 -34.69 63.37 53.40
C PRO A 603 -33.73 63.08 52.22
N PRO A 604 -32.95 61.98 52.23
CA PRO A 604 -31.93 61.73 51.21
C PRO A 604 -32.52 61.61 49.79
N THR A 605 -31.72 61.95 48.77
CA THR A 605 -32.11 61.80 47.36
C THR A 605 -32.55 60.36 47.06
N GLY A 606 -33.68 60.20 46.37
CA GLY A 606 -34.34 58.92 46.09
C GLY A 606 -35.37 58.49 47.15
N ALA A 607 -35.46 59.18 48.30
CA ALA A 607 -36.48 58.87 49.31
C ALA A 607 -37.90 59.16 48.77
N PRO A 608 -38.85 58.20 48.87
CA PRO A 608 -40.24 58.47 48.55
C PRO A 608 -40.88 59.36 49.61
N ILE A 609 -41.65 60.36 49.17
CA ILE A 609 -42.42 61.24 50.07
C ILE A 609 -43.91 60.99 49.83
N THR A 610 -44.67 60.97 50.93
CA THR A 610 -46.13 60.93 50.88
C THR A 610 -46.69 62.02 51.79
N GLY A 611 -47.82 62.62 51.41
CA GLY A 611 -48.42 63.71 52.15
C GLY A 611 -49.61 64.31 51.41
N THR A 612 -50.33 65.22 52.08
CA THR A 612 -51.47 65.91 51.49
C THR A 612 -51.02 66.76 50.31
N GLY A 613 -51.55 66.50 49.11
CA GLY A 613 -51.22 67.24 47.89
C GLY A 613 -50.00 66.71 47.10
N VAL A 614 -49.36 65.63 47.56
CA VAL A 614 -48.25 64.97 46.85
C VAL A 614 -48.76 63.69 46.20
N ALA A 615 -48.47 63.49 44.91
CA ALA A 615 -48.85 62.27 44.21
C ALA A 615 -48.09 61.05 44.76
N THR A 616 -48.78 59.91 44.92
CA THR A 616 -48.18 58.66 45.38
C THR A 616 -47.01 58.26 44.46
N GLY A 617 -45.86 57.96 45.06
CA GLY A 617 -44.65 57.58 44.32
C GLY A 617 -43.72 58.75 43.97
N THR A 618 -44.04 59.98 44.40
CA THR A 618 -43.12 61.12 44.30
C THR A 618 -41.85 60.86 45.12
N GLN A 619 -40.69 61.16 44.54
CA GLN A 619 -39.38 60.96 45.17
C GLN A 619 -38.59 62.27 45.20
N VAL A 620 -37.70 62.40 46.19
CA VAL A 620 -36.74 63.50 46.27
C VAL A 620 -35.69 63.32 45.18
N THR A 621 -35.64 64.21 44.20
CA THR A 621 -34.63 64.17 43.14
C THR A 621 -33.43 65.07 43.44
N ALA A 622 -33.61 66.10 44.28
CA ALA A 622 -32.58 66.98 44.81
C ALA A 622 -33.08 67.66 46.09
N ILE A 623 -32.15 68.17 46.93
CA ILE A 623 -32.43 68.95 48.15
C ILE A 623 -31.70 70.28 48.05
#